data_AF-A0A060BZA4-F1
#
_entry.id   AF-A0A060BZA4-F1
#
_cell.length_a   1.000
_cell.length_b   1.000
_cell.length_c   1.000
_cell.angle_alpha   90.00
_cell.angle_beta   90.00
_cell.angle_gamma   90.00
#
_symmetry.space_group_name_H-M   'P 1'
#
loop_
_entity.id
_entity.type
_entity.pdbx_description
1 polymer ?
#
loop_
_entity_poly.entity_id
_entity_poly.type
_entity_poly.pdbx_seq_one_letter_code
_entity_poly.pdbx_strand_id
1 'polypeptide(L)'
;MGREEGPSWDLLNYPKHSGLQRLTRDLNRIYCYHPAMHLGEYDPYSFQWIMADDAAQSVLVFRRSAGNETMVFVFNMTPNFYSY
;
A
#
# COMPACT_ATOMS: atom_id res chain seq x y z
N MET A 1 7.15 -16.29 36.05
CA MET A 1 6.34 -15.07 35.90
C MET A 1 7.08 -14.16 34.92
N GLY A 2 6.85 -14.35 33.62
CA GLY A 2 7.48 -13.54 32.57
C GLY A 2 6.78 -12.19 32.53
N ARG A 3 7.53 -11.08 32.51
CA ARG A 3 6.93 -9.75 32.34
C ARG A 3 6.32 -9.71 30.93
N GLU A 4 5.03 -9.39 30.83
CA GLU A 4 4.47 -8.91 29.57
C GLU A 4 5.01 -7.49 29.35
N GLU A 5 6.15 -7.40 28.66
CA GLU A 5 6.67 -6.10 28.23
C GLU A 5 5.76 -5.55 27.13
N GLY A 6 5.18 -4.37 27.38
CA GLY A 6 4.35 -3.66 26.41
C GLY A 6 5.17 -3.13 25.22
N PRO A 7 4.49 -2.56 24.20
CA PRO A 7 5.18 -2.03 23.02
C PRO A 7 6.22 -0.95 23.37
N SER A 8 7.34 -0.93 22.64
CA SER A 8 8.41 0.08 22.79
C SER A 8 8.02 1.46 22.24
N TRP A 9 7.14 2.17 22.95
CA TRP A 9 6.62 3.48 22.52
C TRP A 9 7.70 4.56 22.34
N ASP A 10 8.80 4.47 23.08
CA ASP A 10 9.93 5.40 22.99
C ASP A 10 10.57 5.45 21.59
N LEU A 11 10.35 4.41 20.76
CA LEU A 11 10.83 4.40 19.39
C LEU A 11 10.18 5.50 18.52
N LEU A 12 9.01 6.02 18.91
CA LEU A 12 8.36 7.11 18.18
C LEU A 12 9.13 8.44 18.25
N ASN A 13 10.09 8.58 19.16
CA ASN A 13 10.99 9.73 19.21
C ASN A 13 11.98 9.77 18.03
N TYR A 14 12.17 8.66 17.31
CA TYR A 14 13.06 8.61 16.15
C TYR A 14 12.30 8.90 14.84
N PRO A 15 12.82 9.77 13.95
CA PRO A 15 12.13 10.18 12.72
C PRO A 15 11.70 9.03 11.80
N LYS A 16 12.48 7.95 11.71
CA LYS A 16 12.14 6.78 10.87
C LYS A 16 10.86 6.08 11.34
N HIS A 17 10.70 5.91 12.65
CA HIS A 17 9.55 5.22 13.24
C HIS A 17 8.30 6.11 13.23
N SER A 18 8.43 7.39 13.59
CA SER A 18 7.30 8.32 13.48
C SER A 18 6.89 8.57 12.02
N GLY A 19 7.84 8.52 11.09
CA GLY A 19 7.59 8.56 9.65
C GLY A 19 6.72 7.39 9.19
N LEU A 20 7.08 6.16 9.60
CA LEU A 20 6.27 4.97 9.30
C LEU A 20 4.86 5.08 9.90
N GLN A 21 4.73 5.55 11.15
CA GLN A 21 3.41 5.77 11.77
C GLN A 21 2.55 6.76 10.97
N ARG A 22 3.13 7.88 10.52
CA ARG A 22 2.43 8.86 9.67
C ARG A 22 2.03 8.27 8.33
N LEU A 23 2.94 7.53 7.68
CA LEU A 23 2.65 6.82 6.43
C LEU A 23 1.46 5.88 6.60
N THR A 24 1.47 5.01 7.61
CA THR A 24 0.37 4.08 7.89
C THR A 24 -0.94 4.81 8.16
N ARG A 25 -0.91 5.89 8.96
CA ARG A 25 -2.09 6.71 9.23
C ARG A 25 -2.67 7.29 7.93
N ASP A 26 -1.82 7.81 7.06
CA ASP A 26 -2.26 8.47 5.83
C ASP A 26 -2.72 7.45 4.78
N LEU A 27 -2.08 6.28 4.69
CA LEU A 27 -2.57 5.15 3.90
C LEU A 27 -3.93 4.63 4.38
N ASN A 28 -4.16 4.55 5.69
CA ASN A 28 -5.46 4.15 6.23
C ASN A 28 -6.57 5.14 5.87
N ARG A 29 -6.25 6.44 5.78
CA ARG A 29 -7.20 7.46 5.31
C ARG A 29 -7.57 7.23 3.85
N ILE A 30 -6.58 6.95 2.99
CA ILE A 30 -6.81 6.60 1.58
C ILE A 30 -7.68 5.35 1.47
N TYR A 31 -7.35 4.30 2.23
CA TYR A 31 -8.10 3.04 2.25
C TYR A 31 -9.58 3.24 2.62
N CYS A 32 -9.87 4.00 3.67
CA CYS A 32 -11.24 4.25 4.11
C CYS A 32 -12.00 5.20 3.17
N TYR A 33 -11.32 6.18 2.56
CA TYR A 33 -11.96 7.20 1.73
C TYR A 33 -12.33 6.68 0.34
N HIS A 34 -11.48 5.85 -0.27
CA HIS A 34 -11.65 5.39 -1.65
C HIS A 34 -12.31 4.00 -1.70
N PRO A 35 -13.55 3.88 -2.20
CA PRO A 35 -14.21 2.58 -2.36
C PRO A 35 -13.41 1.56 -3.15
N ALA A 36 -12.64 1.98 -4.17
CA ALA A 36 -11.81 1.07 -4.96
C ALA A 36 -10.69 0.38 -4.13
N MET A 37 -10.36 0.90 -2.94
CA MET A 37 -9.38 0.30 -2.04
C MET A 37 -9.93 -0.93 -1.29
N HIS A 38 -11.25 -1.02 -1.06
CA HIS A 38 -11.83 -2.02 -0.14
C HIS A 38 -13.14 -2.67 -0.59
N LEU A 39 -13.87 -2.11 -1.55
CA LEU A 39 -15.05 -2.77 -2.13
C LEU A 39 -14.64 -3.73 -3.25
N GLY A 40 -15.51 -4.73 -3.51
CA GLY A 40 -15.36 -5.67 -4.61
C GLY A 40 -14.22 -6.69 -4.43
N GLU A 41 -13.75 -6.94 -3.20
CA GLU A 41 -12.61 -7.85 -2.96
C GLU A 41 -12.84 -9.30 -3.45
N TYR A 42 -14.10 -9.72 -3.51
CA TYR A 42 -14.50 -11.05 -4.02
C TYR A 42 -15.08 -11.01 -5.44
N ASP A 43 -15.08 -9.84 -6.08
CA ASP A 43 -15.52 -9.67 -7.46
C ASP A 43 -14.30 -9.66 -8.41
N PRO A 44 -14.16 -10.65 -9.30
CA PRO A 44 -13.03 -10.72 -10.22
C PRO A 44 -12.98 -9.55 -11.21
N TYR A 45 -14.08 -8.82 -11.44
CA TYR A 45 -14.08 -7.64 -12.31
C TYR A 45 -13.59 -6.37 -11.62
N SER A 46 -13.55 -6.36 -10.29
CA SER A 46 -13.10 -5.23 -9.48
C SER A 46 -11.57 -5.12 -9.41
N PHE A 47 -10.83 -6.11 -9.91
CA PHE A 47 -9.37 -6.10 -10.02
C PHE A 47 -8.92 -6.52 -11.42
N GLN A 48 -7.89 -5.86 -11.96
CA GLN A 48 -7.25 -6.32 -13.19
C GLN A 48 -5.76 -6.02 -13.21
N TRP A 49 -4.96 -7.02 -13.58
CA TRP A 49 -3.55 -6.83 -13.91
C TRP A 49 -3.39 -5.97 -15.16
N ILE A 50 -2.53 -4.96 -15.07
CA ILE A 50 -2.06 -4.17 -16.21
C ILE A 50 -0.69 -4.68 -16.65
N MET A 51 0.19 -4.96 -15.68
CA MET A 51 1.53 -5.53 -15.89
C MET A 51 1.87 -6.39 -14.68
N ALA A 52 2.10 -7.68 -14.91
CA ALA A 52 2.41 -8.67 -13.86
C ALA A 52 3.67 -9.49 -14.17
N ASP A 53 4.23 -9.31 -15.36
CA ASP A 53 5.28 -10.12 -15.98
C ASP A 53 6.61 -9.38 -16.15
N ASP A 54 6.71 -8.12 -15.71
CA ASP A 54 7.98 -7.36 -15.71
C ASP A 54 8.87 -7.75 -14.51
N ALA A 55 9.26 -9.03 -14.49
CA ALA A 55 10.18 -9.56 -13.50
C ALA A 55 11.58 -8.93 -13.61
N ALA A 56 11.96 -8.49 -14.82
CA ALA A 56 13.27 -7.88 -15.08
C ALA A 56 13.44 -6.55 -14.34
N GLN A 57 12.38 -5.74 -14.27
CA GLN A 57 12.37 -4.48 -13.52
C GLN A 57 11.76 -4.62 -12.11
N SER A 58 11.14 -5.77 -11.81
CA SER A 58 10.36 -6.00 -10.59
C SER A 58 9.31 -4.90 -10.37
N VAL A 59 8.58 -4.58 -11.44
CA VAL A 59 7.48 -3.61 -11.45
C VAL A 59 6.15 -4.35 -11.55
N LEU A 60 5.19 -4.00 -10.68
CA LEU A 60 3.83 -4.54 -10.69
C LEU A 60 2.83 -3.41 -10.90
N VAL A 61 1.91 -3.59 -11.85
CA VAL A 61 0.84 -2.63 -12.12
C VAL A 61 -0.50 -3.34 -12.19
N PHE A 62 -1.46 -2.84 -11.42
CA PHE A 62 -2.84 -3.31 -11.50
C PHE A 62 -3.80 -2.14 -11.30
N ARG A 63 -5.07 -2.37 -11.63
CA ARG A 63 -6.16 -1.47 -11.30
C ARG A 63 -7.16 -2.12 -10.36
N ARG A 64 -7.79 -1.29 -9.53
CA ARG A 64 -9.02 -1.61 -8.80
C ARG A 64 -10.13 -0.68 -9.24
N SER A 65 -11.34 -1.21 -9.34
CA SER A 65 -12.54 -0.44 -9.69
C SER A 65 -13.68 -0.77 -8.74
N ALA A 66 -14.43 0.24 -8.31
CA ALA A 66 -15.64 0.08 -7.52
C ALA A 66 -16.63 1.20 -7.86
N GLY A 67 -17.81 0.83 -8.36
CA GLY A 67 -18.78 1.80 -8.88
C GLY A 67 -18.17 2.65 -10.01
N ASN A 68 -18.14 3.96 -9.82
CA ASN A 68 -17.55 4.90 -10.79
C ASN A 68 -16.09 5.28 -10.48
N GLU A 69 -15.49 4.70 -9.43
CA GLU A 69 -14.10 4.96 -9.07
C GLU A 69 -13.18 3.90 -9.67
N THR A 70 -12.02 4.33 -10.18
CA THR A 70 -10.94 3.44 -10.61
C THR A 70 -9.60 4.00 -10.17
N MET A 71 -8.77 3.15 -9.56
CA MET A 71 -7.42 3.48 -9.11
C MET A 71 -6.41 2.56 -9.79
N VAL A 72 -5.29 3.14 -10.22
CA VAL A 72 -4.14 2.40 -10.75
C VAL A 72 -3.04 2.41 -9.71
N PHE A 73 -2.50 1.23 -9.44
CA PHE A 73 -1.42 1.01 -8.49
C PHE A 73 -0.17 0.62 -9.25
N VAL A 74 0.92 1.31 -8.97
CA VAL A 74 2.23 1.07 -9.57
C VAL A 74 3.21 0.82 -8.43
N PHE A 75 3.80 -0.36 -8.40
CA PHE A 75 4.80 -0.74 -7.40
C PHE A 75 6.14 -0.97 -8.09
N ASN A 76 7.13 -0.16 -7.73
CA ASN A 76 8.53 -0.41 -8.05
C ASN A 76 9.18 -1.11 -6.86
N MET A 77 9.52 -2.39 -7.02
CA MET A 77 10.05 -3.22 -5.94
C MET A 77 11.60 -3.21 -5.90
N THR A 78 12.21 -2.21 -6.54
CA THR A 78 13.66 -1.97 -6.53
C THR A 78 13.97 -0.50 -6.20
N PRO A 79 15.22 -0.17 -5.85
CA PRO A 79 15.66 1.22 -5.72
C PRO A 79 15.84 1.96 -7.06
N ASN A 80 15.60 1.30 -8.21
CA ASN A 80 15.84 1.91 -9.52
C ASN A 80 14.95 3.12 -9.72
N PHE A 81 15.49 4.16 -10.35
CA PHE A 81 14.79 5.38 -10.68
C PHE A 81 14.54 5.46 -12.19
N TYR A 82 13.34 5.87 -12.59
CA TYR A 82 12.96 6.04 -13.99
C TYR A 82 12.83 7.54 -14.29
N SER A 83 13.64 8.05 -15.21
CA SER A 83 13.52 9.41 -15.75
C SER A 83 12.79 9.41 -17.09
N TYR A 84 12.21 10.55 -17.44
CA TYR A 84 11.60 10.82 -18.75
C TYR A 84 12.63 11.12 -19.84
#